data_AF-A0A9E2FG91-F1
#
_entry.id   AF-A0A9E2FG91-F1
#
_cell.length_a   1.000
_cell.length_b   1.000
_cell.length_c   1.000
_cell.angle_alpha   90.00
_cell.angle_beta   90.00
_cell.angle_gamma   90.00
#
_symmetry.space_group_name_H-M   'P 1'
#
loop_
_entity.id
_entity.type
_entity.pdbx_description
1 polymer ?
#
loop_
_entity_poly.entity_id
_entity_poly.type
_entity_poly.pdbx_seq_one_letter_code
_entity_poly.pdbx_strand_id
1 'polypeptide(L)'
;IKGQLLRSGTSPGANYEEACGAESMNDFTHKLGIVLKELKESCFWILVISRIEMLHSKQVEPLIHECEELCAIIAKSIVTAKAKNLK
;
A
#
# COMPACT_ATOMS: atom_id res chain seq x y z
N ILE A 1 4.86 10.89 -13.32
CA ILE A 1 3.54 10.66 -12.68
C ILE A 1 2.85 9.41 -13.26
N LYS A 2 2.33 9.43 -14.51
CA LYS A 2 1.53 8.31 -15.09
C LYS A 2 2.13 6.91 -14.89
N GLY A 3 3.36 6.67 -15.37
CA GLY A 3 3.99 5.34 -15.26
C GLY A 3 4.33 4.93 -13.83
N GLN A 4 4.61 5.92 -12.96
CA GLN A 4 4.95 5.64 -11.56
C GLN A 4 3.70 5.23 -10.77
N LEU A 5 2.60 5.99 -10.88
CA LEU A 5 1.33 5.68 -10.22
C LEU A 5 0.74 4.37 -10.72
N LEU A 6 0.80 4.09 -12.04
CA LEU A 6 0.29 2.83 -12.58
C LEU A 6 1.03 1.64 -11.98
N ARG A 7 2.36 1.72 -11.86
CA ARG A 7 3.19 0.68 -11.29
C ARG A 7 2.90 0.52 -9.79
N SER A 8 3.01 1.60 -9.02
CA SER A 8 2.84 1.56 -7.56
C SER A 8 1.41 1.26 -7.14
N GLY A 9 0.41 1.55 -7.98
CA GLY A 9 -1.01 1.37 -7.69
C GLY A 9 -1.50 -0.05 -7.99
N THR A 10 -0.83 -0.77 -8.88
CA THR A 10 -1.19 -2.15 -9.24
C THR A 10 -0.30 -3.19 -8.57
N SER A 11 0.96 -2.85 -8.27
CA SER A 11 1.91 -3.71 -7.55
C SER A 11 1.46 -4.15 -6.14
N PRO A 12 0.69 -3.38 -5.33
CA PRO A 12 0.33 -3.79 -3.98
C PRO A 12 -0.53 -5.04 -3.97
N GLY A 13 -1.48 -5.15 -4.92
CA GLY A 13 -2.34 -6.32 -5.06
C GLY A 13 -1.53 -7.58 -5.39
N ALA A 14 -0.64 -7.50 -6.37
CA ALA A 14 0.23 -8.62 -6.74
C ALA A 14 1.15 -9.06 -5.59
N ASN A 15 1.77 -8.11 -4.88
CA ASN A 15 2.62 -8.42 -3.73
C ASN A 15 1.80 -8.96 -2.54
N TYR A 16 0.54 -8.58 -2.40
CA TYR A 16 -0.34 -9.12 -1.38
C TYR A 16 -0.71 -10.58 -1.66
N GLU A 17 -1.01 -10.93 -2.92
CA GLU A 17 -1.21 -12.33 -3.33
C GLU A 17 0.03 -13.18 -3.04
N GLU A 18 1.23 -12.65 -3.32
CA GLU A 18 2.47 -13.31 -2.94
C GLU A 18 2.63 -13.47 -1.43
N ALA A 19 2.21 -12.47 -0.64
CA ALA A 19 2.24 -12.56 0.82
C ALA A 19 1.31 -13.68 1.30
N CYS A 20 0.10 -13.79 0.74
CA CYS A 20 -0.84 -14.87 1.07
C CYS A 20 -0.27 -16.27 0.84
N GLY A 21 0.64 -16.43 -0.13
CA GLY A 21 1.37 -17.67 -0.40
C GLY A 21 2.71 -17.83 0.32
N ALA A 22 3.03 -16.97 1.29
CA ALA A 22 4.35 -16.96 1.94
C ALA A 22 4.66 -18.27 2.69
N GLU A 23 5.92 -18.71 2.60
CA GLU A 23 6.39 -19.98 3.19
C GLU A 23 6.66 -19.87 4.70
N SER A 24 6.71 -18.65 5.24
CA SER A 24 6.92 -18.40 6.67
C SER A 24 6.32 -17.07 7.11
N MET A 25 6.18 -16.87 8.44
CA MET A 25 5.75 -15.58 8.99
C MET A 25 6.75 -14.44 8.75
N ASN A 26 8.04 -14.76 8.66
CA ASN A 26 9.04 -13.75 8.32
C ASN A 26 8.88 -13.31 6.85
N ASP A 27 8.68 -14.27 5.93
CA ASP A 27 8.43 -13.98 4.52
C ASP A 27 7.10 -13.21 4.33
N PHE A 28 6.03 -13.62 5.01
CA PHE A 28 4.75 -12.91 5.02
C PHE A 28 4.90 -11.45 5.43
N THR A 29 5.56 -11.20 6.57
CA THR A 29 5.76 -9.83 7.07
C THR A 29 6.70 -9.01 6.20
N HIS A 30 7.67 -9.64 5.55
CA HIS A 30 8.53 -9.00 4.56
C HIS A 30 7.74 -8.56 3.32
N LYS A 31 6.96 -9.47 2.72
CA LYS A 31 6.12 -9.19 1.54
C LYS A 31 5.05 -8.14 1.83
N LEU A 32 4.37 -8.19 2.99
CA LEU A 32 3.48 -7.11 3.42
C LEU A 32 4.20 -5.76 3.58
N GLY A 33 5.48 -5.78 3.96
CA GLY A 33 6.32 -4.57 3.98
C GLY A 33 6.51 -3.96 2.59
N ILE A 34 6.64 -4.79 1.55
CA ILE A 34 6.68 -4.35 0.15
C ILE A 34 5.32 -3.76 -0.25
N VAL A 35 4.22 -4.44 0.05
CA VAL A 35 2.85 -3.93 -0.19
C VAL A 35 2.68 -2.53 0.42
N LEU A 36 3.07 -2.35 1.69
CA LEU A 36 2.96 -1.07 2.38
C LEU A 36 3.81 0.03 1.74
N LYS A 37 5.00 -0.30 1.25
CA LYS A 37 5.88 0.65 0.55
C LYS A 37 5.21 1.13 -0.75
N GLU A 38 4.68 0.22 -1.55
CA GLU A 38 4.04 0.53 -2.83
C GLU A 38 2.73 1.34 -2.65
N LEU A 39 1.93 1.02 -1.62
CA LEU A 39 0.75 1.82 -1.24
C LEU A 39 1.12 3.26 -0.86
N LYS A 40 2.21 3.44 -0.10
CA LYS A 40 2.70 4.79 0.27
C LYS A 40 3.19 5.56 -0.95
N GLU A 41 3.85 4.90 -1.89
CA GLU A 41 4.26 5.52 -3.16
C GLU A 41 3.04 5.94 -3.99
N SER A 42 1.99 5.10 -4.04
CA SER A 42 0.72 5.46 -4.68
C SER A 42 0.05 6.67 -4.04
N CYS A 43 -0.08 6.66 -2.71
CA CYS A 43 -0.66 7.79 -1.97
C CYS A 43 0.12 9.09 -2.25
N PHE A 44 1.46 9.03 -2.27
CA PHE A 44 2.30 10.18 -2.63
C PHE A 44 1.98 10.71 -4.04
N TRP A 45 1.86 9.84 -5.05
CA TRP A 45 1.57 10.28 -6.41
C TRP A 45 0.15 10.86 -6.56
N ILE A 46 -0.83 10.30 -5.85
CA ILE A 46 -2.20 10.82 -5.80
C ILE A 46 -2.21 12.21 -5.13
N LEU A 47 -1.46 12.40 -4.05
CA LEU A 47 -1.28 13.71 -3.40
C LEU A 47 -0.61 14.72 -4.34
N VAL A 48 0.40 14.30 -5.12
CA VAL A 48 1.04 15.16 -6.13
C VAL A 48 0.01 15.60 -7.16
N ILE A 49 -0.79 14.68 -7.71
CA ILE A 49 -1.86 14.97 -8.68
C ILE A 49 -2.84 16.01 -8.14
N SER A 50 -3.25 15.88 -6.87
CA SER A 50 -4.12 16.86 -6.20
C SER A 50 -3.45 18.24 -6.10
N ARG A 51 -2.19 18.29 -5.63
CA ARG A 51 -1.46 19.55 -5.38
C ARG A 51 -1.13 20.36 -6.63
N ILE A 52 -0.96 19.71 -7.77
CA ILE A 52 -0.72 20.39 -9.05
C ILE A 52 -2.01 20.58 -9.85
N GLU A 53 -3.16 20.34 -9.21
CA GLU A 53 -4.50 20.54 -9.77
C GLU A 53 -4.72 19.79 -11.10
N MET A 54 -4.07 18.64 -11.26
CA MET A 54 -4.22 17.79 -12.45
C MET A 54 -5.61 17.15 -12.53
N LEU A 55 -6.28 16.97 -11.39
CA LEU A 55 -7.65 16.49 -11.24
C LEU A 55 -8.34 17.27 -10.11
N HIS A 56 -9.66 17.37 -10.17
CA HIS A 56 -10.43 18.03 -9.11
C HIS A 56 -10.31 17.29 -7.78
N SER A 57 -10.25 18.02 -6.66
CA SER A 57 -10.13 17.43 -5.31
C SER A 57 -11.21 16.39 -5.03
N LYS A 58 -12.45 16.63 -5.48
CA LYS A 58 -13.58 15.68 -5.36
C LYS A 58 -13.32 14.30 -5.98
N GLN A 59 -12.42 14.21 -6.96
CA GLN A 59 -12.03 12.95 -7.59
C GLN A 59 -10.86 12.28 -6.87
N VAL A 60 -10.02 13.07 -6.20
CA VAL A 60 -8.73 12.61 -5.65
C VAL A 60 -8.82 12.33 -4.15
N GLU A 61 -9.60 13.11 -3.40
CA GLU A 61 -9.80 12.94 -1.95
C GLU A 61 -10.27 11.53 -1.57
N PRO A 62 -11.26 10.90 -2.26
CA PRO A 62 -11.65 9.53 -1.94
C PRO A 62 -10.50 8.53 -2.13
N LEU A 63 -9.67 8.73 -3.16
CA LEU A 63 -8.53 7.85 -3.46
C LEU A 63 -7.39 8.00 -2.44
N ILE A 64 -7.16 9.23 -1.95
CA ILE A 64 -6.20 9.47 -0.87
C ILE A 64 -6.67 8.74 0.39
N HIS A 65 -7.95 8.92 0.74
CA HIS A 65 -8.52 8.30 1.93
C HIS A 65 -8.43 6.76 1.87
N GLU A 66 -8.85 6.16 0.76
CA GLU A 66 -8.75 4.72 0.54
C GLU A 66 -7.28 4.23 0.63
N CYS A 67 -6.33 4.97 0.04
CA CYS A 67 -4.91 4.61 0.15
C CYS A 67 -4.41 4.66 1.61
N GLU A 68 -4.86 5.63 2.40
CA GLU A 68 -4.51 5.73 3.82
C GLU A 68 -5.12 4.58 4.64
N GLU A 69 -6.37 4.22 4.38
CA GLU A 69 -7.04 3.06 4.99
C GLU A 69 -6.30 1.75 4.68
N LEU A 70 -5.94 1.53 3.40
CA LEU A 70 -5.16 0.37 2.99
C LEU A 70 -3.78 0.35 3.67
N CYS A 71 -3.09 1.50 3.76
CA CYS A 71 -1.83 1.59 4.50
C CYS A 71 -2.01 1.20 5.97
N ALA A 72 -3.06 1.68 6.63
CA ALA A 72 -3.34 1.38 8.04
C ALA A 72 -3.64 -0.11 8.25
N ILE A 73 -4.43 -0.72 7.37
CA ILE A 73 -4.75 -2.16 7.38
C ILE A 73 -3.47 -2.99 7.26
N ILE A 74 -2.64 -2.73 6.24
CA ILE A 74 -1.41 -3.50 6.01
C ILE A 74 -0.42 -3.30 7.16
N ALA A 75 -0.24 -2.07 7.65
CA ALA A 75 0.60 -1.80 8.81
C ALA A 75 0.13 -2.57 10.05
N LYS A 76 -1.19 -2.60 10.33
CA LYS A 76 -1.76 -3.35 11.45
C LYS A 76 -1.58 -4.86 11.29
N SER A 77 -1.70 -5.38 10.07
CA SER A 77 -1.46 -6.79 9.75
C SER A 77 -0.01 -7.19 10.04
N ILE A 78 0.96 -6.37 9.65
CA ILE A 78 2.39 -6.60 9.96
C ILE A 78 2.62 -6.65 11.48
N VAL A 79 2.09 -5.68 12.22
CA VAL A 79 2.24 -5.62 13.69
C VAL A 79 1.64 -6.87 14.34
N THR A 80 0.45 -7.28 13.91
CA THR A 80 -0.25 -8.46 14.43
C THR A 80 0.53 -9.74 14.15
N ALA A 81 1.05 -9.91 12.93
CA ALA A 81 1.82 -11.09 12.54
C ALA A 81 3.15 -11.19 13.31
N LYS A 82 3.87 -10.07 13.47
CA LYS A 82 5.10 -10.04 14.27
C LYS A 82 4.86 -10.38 15.75
N ALA A 83 3.77 -9.87 16.33
CA ALA A 83 3.42 -10.17 17.72
C ALA A 83 3.09 -11.66 17.95
N LYS A 84 2.51 -12.34 16.95
CA LYS A 84 2.26 -13.79 17.02
C LYS A 84 3.53 -14.62 16.90
N ASN A 85 4.50 -14.19 16.10
CA ASN A 85 5.76 -14.93 15.87
C ASN A 85 6.76 -14.84 17.04
N LEU A 86 6.54 -13.91 17.98
CA LEU A 86 7.34 -13.75 19.20
C LEU A 86 6.78 -14.53 20.40
N LYS A 87 5.63 -15.20 20.24
CA LYS A 87 5.03 -16.09 21.22
C LYS A 87 5.36 -17.53 20.87
#